data_AF-A0A381S155-F1
#
_entry.id   AF-A0A381S155-F1
#
_cell.length_a   1.000
_cell.length_b   1.000
_cell.length_c   1.000
_cell.angle_alpha   90.00
_cell.angle_beta   90.00
_cell.angle_gamma   90.00
#
_symmetry.space_group_name_H-M   'P 1'
#
loop_
_entity.id
_entity.type
_entity.pdbx_description
1 polymer ?
#
loop_
_entity_poly.entity_id
_entity_poly.type
_entity_poly.pdbx_seq_one_letter_code
_entity_poly.pdbx_strand_id
1 'polypeptide(L)' 'MYVIYCLITQKVWIRKVFAWRTRDEYPKIFLMNIIGGTLIAIWLIAGPLLID' A
#
# COMPACT_ATOMS: atom_id res chain seq x y z
N MET A 1 0.47 -6.72 5.69
CA MET A 1 -0.40 -7.58 4.84
C MET A 1 -1.21 -6.81 3.79
N TYR A 2 -1.58 -5.55 4.02
CA TYR A 2 -2.36 -4.73 3.06
C TYR A 2 -1.69 -4.52 1.69
N VAL A 3 -0.40 -4.11 1.64
CA VAL A 3 0.31 -3.89 0.37
C VAL A 3 0.37 -5.16 -0.47
N ILE A 4 0.68 -6.30 0.14
CA ILE A 4 0.72 -7.61 -0.53
C ILE A 4 -0.66 -7.96 -1.09
N TYR A 5 -1.72 -7.77 -0.30
CA TYR A 5 -3.08 -7.99 -0.77
C TYR A 5 -3.39 -7.13 -2.00
N CYS A 6 -3.09 -5.83 -1.96
CA CYS A 6 -3.27 -4.93 -3.10
C CYS A 6 -2.50 -5.41 -4.35
N LEU A 7 -1.27 -5.91 -4.19
CA LEU A 7 -0.45 -6.43 -5.29
C LEU A 7 -0.99 -7.75 -5.86
N ILE A 8 -1.51 -8.66 -5.04
CA ILE A 8 -2.08 -9.93 -5.50
C ILE A 8 -3.41 -9.69 -6.21
N THR A 9 -4.32 -8.93 -5.59
CA THR A 9 -5.68 -8.77 -6.11
C THR A 9 -5.80 -7.63 -7.10
N GLN A 10 -4.76 -6.80 -7.28
CA GLN A 10 -4.78 -5.57 -8.07
C GLN A 10 -5.97 -4.66 -7.71
N LYS A 11 -6.32 -4.62 -6.42
CA LYS A 11 -7.44 -3.83 -5.87
C LYS A 11 -6.95 -2.93 -4.74
N VAL A 12 -7.60 -1.80 -4.57
CA VAL A 12 -7.34 -0.84 -3.48
C VAL A 12 -8.65 -0.43 -2.82
N TRP A 13 -8.61 -0.21 -1.50
CA TRP A 13 -9.76 0.25 -0.75
C TRP A 13 -10.00 1.74 -0.98
N ILE A 14 -11.16 2.09 -1.53
CA ILE A 14 -11.53 3.48 -1.80
C ILE A 14 -12.49 3.96 -0.72
N ARG A 15 -12.01 4.86 0.14
CA ARG A 15 -12.79 5.44 1.24
C ARG A 15 -14.02 6.23 0.79
N LYS A 16 -14.02 6.80 -0.42
CA LYS A 16 -15.17 7.58 -0.95
C LYS A 16 -16.40 6.72 -1.24
N VAL A 17 -16.20 5.46 -1.63
CA VAL A 17 -17.28 4.53 -2.00
C VAL A 17 -17.32 3.32 -1.06
N PHE A 18 -16.49 3.31 -0.03
CA PHE A 18 -16.33 2.23 0.95
C PHE A 18 -16.28 0.84 0.29
N ALA A 19 -15.48 0.71 -0.76
CA ALA A 19 -15.37 -0.52 -1.53
C ALA A 19 -13.96 -0.75 -2.07
N TRP A 20 -13.64 -2.02 -2.33
CA TRP A 20 -12.46 -2.41 -3.09
C TRP A 20 -12.70 -2.15 -4.58
N ARG A 21 -11.86 -1.31 -5.18
CA ARG A 21 -11.90 -1.01 -6.62
C ARG A 21 -10.60 -1.47 -7.28
N THR A 22 -10.64 -1.68 -8.59
CA THR A 22 -9.45 -2.14 -9.32
C THR A 22 -8.42 -1.03 -9.44
N ARG A 23 -7.17 -1.43 -9.67
CA ARG A 23 -6.08 -0.50 -9.99
C ARG A 23 -6.42 0.38 -11.20
N ASP A 24 -7.07 -0.16 -12.23
CA ASP A 24 -7.34 0.56 -13.47
C ASP A 24 -8.29 1.74 -13.27
N GLU A 25 -9.24 1.62 -12.34
CA GLU A 25 -10.15 2.70 -11.98
C GLU A 25 -9.47 3.80 -11.14
N TYR A 26 -8.52 3.42 -10.28
CA TYR A 26 -7.87 4.32 -9.34
C TYR A 26 -6.33 4.15 -9.31
N PRO A 27 -5.63 4.33 -10.45
CA PRO A 27 -4.23 3.96 -10.58
C PRO A 27 -3.30 4.78 -9.67
N LYS A 28 -3.62 6.08 -9.50
CA LYS A 28 -2.87 6.98 -8.61
C LYS A 28 -3.02 6.58 -7.14
N ILE A 29 -4.24 6.25 -6.70
CA ILE A 29 -4.50 5.87 -5.30
C ILE A 29 -3.86 4.53 -4.98
N PHE A 30 -3.95 3.58 -5.91
CA PHE A 30 -3.26 2.30 -5.83
C PHE A 30 -1.76 2.52 -5.62
N LEU A 31 -1.11 3.29 -6.50
CA LEU A 31 0.33 3.54 -6.42
C LEU A 31 0.73 4.22 -5.10
N MET A 32 -0.02 5.23 -4.66
CA MET A 32 0.24 5.91 -3.37
C MET A 32 0.17 4.93 -2.18
N ASN A 33 -0.77 3.99 -2.18
CA ASN A 33 -0.91 2.99 -1.13
C ASN A 33 0.27 2.01 -1.13
N ILE A 34 0.74 1.61 -2.31
CA ILE A 34 1.93 0.75 -2.44
C ILE A 34 3.17 1.48 -1.95
N ILE A 35 3.44 2.70 -2.44
CA ILE A 35 4.63 3.48 -2.04
C ILE A 35 4.62 3.75 -0.53
N GLY A 36 3.51 4.28 0.00
CA GLY A 36 3.40 4.58 1.42
C GLY A 36 3.56 3.33 2.30
N GLY A 37 2.90 2.24 1.94
CA GLY A 37 3.00 0.99 2.69
C GLY A 37 4.38 0.34 2.61
N THR A 38 5.07 0.43 1.47
CA THR A 38 6.44 -0.05 1.31
C THR A 38 7.44 0.79 2.10
N LEU A 39 7.32 2.12 2.09
CA LEU A 39 8.18 3.00 2.90
C LEU A 39 8.04 2.71 4.39
N ILE A 40 6.81 2.50 4.88
CA ILE A 40 6.55 2.12 6.27
C ILE A 40 7.18 0.76 6.58
N ALA A 41 7.03 -0.23 5.68
CA ALA A 41 7.64 -1.54 5.87
C ALA A 41 9.17 -1.47 5.94
N ILE A 42 9.80 -0.70 5.05
CA ILE A 42 11.24 -0.46 5.07
C ILE A 42 11.65 0.21 6.38
N TRP A 43 10.94 1.26 6.81
CA TRP A 43 11.25 1.96 8.05
C TRP A 43 11.14 1.06 9.28
N LEU A 44 10.15 0.16 9.34
CA LEU A 44 10.01 -0.80 10.44
C LEU A 44 11.14 -1.83 10.48
N ILE A 45 11.71 -2.20 9.32
CA ILE A 45 12.80 -3.18 9.23
C ILE A 45 14.16 -2.50 9.44
N ALA A 46 14.38 -1.37 8.79
CA ALA A 46 15.65 -0.64 8.81
C ALA A 46 15.81 0.25 10.04
N GLY A 47 14.71 0.71 10.65
CA GLY A 47 14.74 1.56 11.86
C GLY A 47 15.57 0.95 12.98
N PRO A 48 15.31 -0.31 13.40
CA PRO A 48 16.14 -0.99 14.39
C PRO A 48 17.62 -1.11 13.98
N LEU A 49 17.92 -1.26 12.68
CA LEU A 49 19.28 -1.44 12.17
C LEU A 49 20.09 -0.13 12.06
N LEU A 50 19.41 1.02 12.05
CA LEU A 50 20.02 2.35 11.88
C LEU A 50 20.06 3.17 13.18
N ILE A 51 19.45 2.67 14.27
CA ILE A 51 19.38 3.32 15.58
C ILE A 51 20.36 2.68 16.59
N ASP A 52 21.04 1.59 16.21
CA ASP A 52 22.24 1.06 16.87
C ASP A 52 23.53 1.70 16.30
#